data_AF-A0A2A2I9H5-F1
#
_entry.id   AF-A0A2A2I9H5-F1
#
_cell.length_a   1.000
_cell.length_b   1.000
_cell.length_c   1.000
_cell.angle_alpha   90.00
_cell.angle_beta   90.00
_cell.angle_gamma   90.00
#
_symmetry.space_group_name_H-M   'P 1'
#
loop_
_entity.id
_entity.type
_entity.pdbx_description
1 polymer ?
#
loop_
_entity_poly.entity_id
_entity_poly.type
_entity_poly.pdbx_seq_one_letter_code
_entity_poly.pdbx_strand_id
1 'polypeptide(L)' 'MKFGVRKPNLKKSLKARTTGRVKRKAKSAINPIYGKKGTGWVRNPKKAAYNKVYRKTSFSVVELLKKIFK' A
#
# COMPACT_ATOMS: atom_id res chain seq x y z
N MET A 1 -6.36 14.71 4.81
CA MET A 1 -5.81 14.08 3.58
C MET A 1 -4.66 14.94 3.08
N LYS A 2 -3.61 14.35 2.51
CA LYS A 2 -2.51 15.10 1.86
C LYS A 2 -2.65 14.93 0.34
N PHE A 3 -2.62 16.04 -0.39
CA PHE A 3 -2.61 16.07 -1.85
C PHE A 3 -1.17 16.15 -2.35
N GLY A 4 -0.89 15.50 -3.48
CA GLY A 4 0.43 15.59 -4.13
C GLY A 4 1.44 14.52 -3.71
N VAL A 5 2.71 14.91 -3.61
CA VAL A 5 3.85 14.00 -3.46
C VAL A 5 3.83 13.27 -2.11
N ARG A 6 3.84 11.93 -2.16
CA ARG A 6 4.07 11.09 -0.99
C ARG A 6 5.53 11.19 -0.57
N LYS A 7 5.77 11.40 0.73
CA LYS A 7 7.13 11.40 1.30
C LYS A 7 7.72 9.99 1.17
N PRO A 8 8.82 9.80 0.42
CA PRO A 8 9.49 8.50 0.35
C PRO A 8 10.12 8.16 1.70
N ASN A 9 10.19 6.86 2.02
CA ASN A 9 10.87 6.37 3.22
C ASN A 9 11.64 5.09 2.88
N LEU A 10 12.97 5.22 2.75
CA LEU A 10 13.86 4.14 2.33
C LEU A 10 13.89 2.98 3.33
N LYS A 11 13.96 3.28 4.64
CA LYS A 11 13.96 2.28 5.71
C LYS A 11 12.69 1.41 5.67
N LYS A 12 11.51 2.02 5.49
CA LYS A 12 10.23 1.29 5.36
C LYS A 12 10.17 0.48 4.07
N SER A 13 10.70 1.02 2.96
CA SER A 13 10.76 0.31 1.67
C SER A 13 11.59 -0.97 1.79
N LEU A 14 12.79 -0.89 2.37
CA LEU A 14 13.67 -2.04 2.60
C LEU A 14 13.02 -3.07 3.53
N LYS A 15 12.46 -2.63 4.65
CA LYS A 15 11.77 -3.52 5.62
C LYS A 15 10.56 -4.24 5.00
N ALA A 16 9.84 -3.59 4.08
CA ALA A 16 8.72 -4.19 3.36
C ALA A 16 9.16 -5.33 2.41
N ARG A 17 10.40 -5.27 1.90
CA ARG A 17 11.00 -6.28 1.02
C ARG A 17 11.62 -7.45 1.77
N THR A 18 12.15 -7.22 2.98
CA THR A 18 12.78 -8.25 3.83
C THR A 18 11.78 -8.86 4.82
N THR A 19 11.88 -8.52 6.10
CA THR A 19 11.11 -9.10 7.21
C THR A 19 9.59 -8.96 7.01
N GLY A 20 9.14 -7.83 6.47
CA GLY A 20 7.73 -7.58 6.19
C GLY A 20 7.15 -8.47 5.09
N ARG A 21 7.98 -8.99 4.18
CA ARG A 21 7.55 -9.94 3.15
C ARG A 21 7.26 -11.30 3.78
N VAL A 22 8.17 -11.79 4.62
CA VAL A 22 8.04 -13.09 5.31
C VAL A 22 6.80 -13.11 6.20
N LYS A 23 6.61 -12.10 7.04
CA LYS A 23 5.42 -11.99 7.92
C LYS A 23 4.10 -11.98 7.14
N ARG A 24 4.07 -11.33 5.96
CA ARG A 24 2.87 -11.33 5.09
C ARG A 24 2.59 -12.69 4.47
N LYS A 25 3.62 -13.44 4.07
CA LYS A 25 3.47 -14.80 3.54
C LYS A 25 2.85 -15.73 4.60
N ALA A 26 3.41 -15.74 5.81
CA ALA A 26 2.87 -16.54 6.91
C ALA A 26 1.41 -16.19 7.22
N LYS A 27 1.09 -14.89 7.30
CA LYS A 27 -0.29 -14.42 7.55
C LYS A 27 -1.26 -14.82 6.43
N SER A 28 -0.80 -14.81 5.18
CA SER A 28 -1.60 -15.24 4.03
C SER A 28 -1.83 -16.74 3.98
N ALA A 29 -0.93 -17.55 4.53
CA ALA A 29 -1.08 -19.01 4.59
C ALA A 29 -2.14 -19.42 5.63
N ILE A 30 -2.23 -18.69 6.74
CA ILE A 30 -3.14 -19.01 7.85
C ILE A 30 -4.54 -18.42 7.63
N ASN A 31 -4.64 -17.23 7.04
CA ASN A 31 -5.92 -16.53 6.90
C ASN A 31 -6.40 -16.54 5.44
N PRO A 32 -7.47 -17.31 5.11
CA PRO A 32 -7.95 -17.47 3.74
C PRO A 32 -8.52 -16.18 3.12
N ILE A 33 -8.90 -15.21 3.96
CA ILE A 33 -9.49 -13.92 3.59
C ILE A 33 -8.38 -12.84 3.44
N TYR A 34 -7.14 -13.12 3.86
CA TYR A 34 -6.06 -12.13 3.78
C TYR A 34 -5.67 -11.81 2.33
N GLY A 35 -5.57 -10.53 1.98
CA GLY A 35 -5.15 -10.08 0.66
C GLY A 35 -6.19 -10.24 -0.46
N LYS A 36 -7.37 -10.81 -0.19
CA LYS A 36 -8.46 -10.91 -1.16
C LYS A 36 -9.10 -9.54 -1.43
N LYS A 37 -9.52 -9.30 -2.68
CA LYS A 37 -10.21 -8.06 -3.08
C LYS A 37 -11.51 -7.90 -2.28
N GLY A 38 -11.90 -6.66 -1.97
CA GLY A 38 -13.16 -6.36 -1.26
C GLY A 38 -13.11 -6.48 0.27
N THR A 39 -12.17 -7.25 0.83
CA THR A 39 -12.11 -7.53 2.28
C THR A 39 -11.92 -6.30 3.17
N GLY A 40 -11.28 -5.24 2.65
CA GLY A 40 -11.15 -3.97 3.34
C GLY A 40 -12.48 -3.24 3.53
N TRP A 41 -13.43 -3.38 2.60
CA TRP A 41 -14.76 -2.77 2.70
C TRP A 41 -15.63 -3.47 3.74
N VAL A 42 -15.52 -4.80 3.83
CA VAL A 42 -16.24 -5.61 4.82
C VAL A 42 -15.70 -5.35 6.24
N ARG A 43 -14.37 -5.32 6.41
CA ARG A 43 -13.76 -5.19 7.76
C ARG A 43 -13.69 -3.75 8.27
N ASN A 44 -13.49 -2.76 7.39
CA ASN A 44 -13.42 -1.35 7.80
C ASN A 44 -13.74 -0.42 6.60
N PRO A 45 -15.03 -0.14 6.35
CA PRO A 45 -15.47 0.64 5.20
C PRO A 45 -14.97 2.09 5.23
N LYS A 46 -14.96 2.73 6.42
CA LYS A 46 -14.47 4.12 6.60
C LYS A 46 -13.01 4.26 6.15
N LYS A 47 -12.15 3.33 6.58
CA LYS A 47 -10.73 3.32 6.20
C LYS A 47 -10.54 2.96 4.73
N ALA A 48 -11.37 2.06 4.18
CA ALA A 48 -11.33 1.70 2.77
C ALA A 48 -11.66 2.91 1.87
N ALA A 49 -12.71 3.67 2.20
CA ALA A 49 -13.08 4.90 1.50
C ALA A 49 -11.97 5.96 1.56
N TYR A 50 -11.43 6.22 2.76
CA TYR A 50 -10.32 7.16 2.94
C TYR A 50 -9.09 6.78 2.11
N ASN A 51 -8.68 5.52 2.17
CA ASN A 51 -7.52 5.03 1.40
C ASN A 51 -7.75 5.10 -0.11
N LYS A 52 -8.99 4.89 -0.58
CA LYS A 52 -9.34 5.02 -2.00
C LYS A 52 -9.14 6.46 -2.48
N VAL A 53 -9.63 7.44 -1.72
CA VAL A 53 -9.45 8.87 -2.05
C VAL A 53 -7.97 9.24 -1.95
N TYR A 54 -7.30 8.90 -0.85
CA TYR A 54 -5.87 9.18 -0.66
C TYR A 54 -5.01 8.60 -1.79
N ARG A 55 -5.31 7.39 -2.28
CA ARG A 55 -4.56 6.78 -3.39
C ARG A 55 -4.75 7.55 -4.70
N LYS A 56 -5.93 8.11 -4.95
CA LYS A 56 -6.23 8.92 -6.14
C LYS A 56 -5.60 10.31 -6.08
N THR A 57 -5.53 10.91 -4.89
CA THR A 57 -5.12 12.31 -4.73
C THR A 57 -3.63 12.49 -4.41
N SER A 58 -2.88 11.41 -4.23
CA SER A 58 -1.43 11.45 -3.99
C SER A 58 -0.67 10.58 -4.99
N PHE A 59 0.54 11.01 -5.34
CA PHE A 59 1.44 10.34 -6.29
C PHE A 59 2.84 10.14 -5.69
N SER A 60 3.55 9.12 -6.15
CA SER A 60 4.93 8.84 -5.72
C SER A 60 5.95 9.52 -6.63
N VAL A 61 7.02 10.08 -6.06
CA VAL A 61 8.17 10.59 -6.86
C VAL A 61 8.76 9.47 -7.73
N VAL A 62 8.83 8.25 -7.20
CA VAL A 62 9.37 7.08 -7.93
C VAL A 62 8.48 6.71 -9.12
N GLU A 63 7.16 6.90 -9.02
CA GLU A 63 6.23 6.66 -10.15
C GLU A 63 6.44 7.72 -11.24
N LEU A 64 6.69 8.97 -10.84
CA LEU A 64 6.99 10.07 -11.76
C LEU A 64 8.31 9.83 -12.50
N LEU A 65 9.39 9.50 -11.79
CA LEU A 65 10.69 9.16 -12.37
C LEU A 65 10.58 7.97 -13.34
N LYS A 66 9.86 6.91 -12.95
CA LYS A 66 9.64 5.76 -13.84
C LYS A 66 8.88 6.13 -15.13
N LYS A 67 8.04 7.17 -15.12
CA LYS A 67 7.33 7.65 -16.30
C LYS A 67 8.21 8.51 -17.21
N ILE A 68 9.18 9.22 -16.64
CA ILE A 68 10.13 10.08 -17.37
C ILE A 68 11.23 9.26 -18.03
N PHE A 69 11.74 8.22 -17.34
CA PHE A 69 12.81 7.35 -17.84
C PHE A 69 12.28 6.07 -18.51
N LYS A 70 11.06 6.11 -19.04
CA LYS A 70 10.47 5.01 -19.82
C LYS A 70 10.74 5.21 -21.30
#